data_AF-D2EBA6-F1
#
_entry.id   AF-D2EBA6-F1
#
_cell.length_a   1.000
_cell.length_b   1.000
_cell.length_c   1.000
_cell.angle_alpha   90.00
_cell.angle_beta   90.00
_cell.angle_gamma   90.00
#
_symmetry.space_group_name_H-M   'P 1'
#
loop_
_entity.id
_entity.type
_entity.pdbx_description
1 polymer ?
#
loop_
_entity_poly.entity_id
_entity_poly.type
_entity_poly.pdbx_seq_one_letter_code
_entity_poly.pdbx_strand_id
1 'polypeptide(L)'
;DDFFQMSERCMRLEKVPDRYKAQFTEFQFPNDPIVHKYILCVNRELQIWDNNQGFDIEKIYQQYKGRANEEVVLPIISQCNQDAKQRNYELWCYKAFLCILDTQVGEWFKEDVRRQQTRTLTNGHQ
;
A
#
# COMPACT_ATOMS: atom_id res chain seq x y z
N ASP A 1 0.19 -7.41 -11.33
CA ASP A 1 -0.70 -6.61 -12.20
C ASP A 1 -1.76 -5.85 -11.40
N ASP A 2 -2.47 -6.50 -10.48
CA ASP A 2 -3.58 -5.90 -9.71
C ASP A 2 -3.23 -4.57 -9.01
N PHE A 3 -2.05 -4.45 -8.38
CA PHE A 3 -1.65 -3.21 -7.69
C PHE A 3 -1.65 -1.97 -8.61
N PHE A 4 -1.08 -2.07 -9.82
CA PHE A 4 -1.01 -0.93 -10.74
C PHE A 4 -2.39 -0.54 -11.25
N GLN A 5 -3.21 -1.53 -11.58
CA GLN A 5 -4.58 -1.29 -12.02
C GLN A 5 -5.41 -0.58 -10.93
N MET A 6 -5.29 -1.03 -9.66
CA MET A 6 -5.98 -0.40 -8.54
C MET A 6 -5.43 1.00 -8.23
N SER A 7 -4.10 1.17 -8.29
CA SER A 7 -3.43 2.47 -8.17
C SER A 7 -3.96 3.49 -9.19
N GLU A 8 -3.96 3.15 -10.49
CA GLU A 8 -4.48 4.03 -11.54
C GLU A 8 -5.97 4.33 -11.38
N ARG A 9 -6.76 3.33 -10.95
CA ARG A 9 -8.18 3.52 -10.66
C ARG A 9 -8.36 4.54 -9.55
N CYS A 10 -7.59 4.44 -8.47
CA CYS A 10 -7.67 5.37 -7.34
C CYS A 10 -7.16 6.77 -7.66
N MET A 11 -6.13 6.91 -8.51
CA MET A 11 -5.71 8.21 -9.04
C MET A 11 -6.88 8.93 -9.73
N ARG A 12 -7.68 8.20 -10.52
CA ARG A 12 -8.87 8.75 -11.21
C ARG A 12 -10.03 9.03 -10.25
N LEU A 13 -10.37 8.07 -9.37
CA LEU A 13 -11.52 8.17 -8.47
C LEU A 13 -11.36 9.34 -7.47
N GLU A 14 -10.19 9.44 -6.84
CA GLU A 14 -9.91 10.49 -5.86
C GLU A 14 -9.49 11.81 -6.52
N LYS A 15 -9.35 11.84 -7.86
CA LYS A 15 -8.86 13.00 -8.63
C LYS A 15 -7.50 13.50 -8.12
N VAL A 16 -6.58 12.55 -7.88
CA VAL A 16 -5.24 12.86 -7.40
C VAL A 16 -4.49 13.66 -8.48
N PRO A 17 -3.94 14.83 -8.15
CA PRO A 17 -3.16 15.61 -9.09
C PRO A 17 -1.96 14.85 -9.67
N ASP A 18 -1.73 14.98 -10.97
CA ASP A 18 -0.65 14.26 -11.67
C ASP A 18 0.75 14.51 -11.11
N ARG A 19 0.97 15.64 -10.42
CA ARG A 19 2.23 15.93 -9.72
C ARG A 19 2.64 14.84 -8.70
N TYR A 20 1.67 14.10 -8.14
CA TYR A 20 1.95 13.03 -7.18
C TYR A 20 2.38 11.72 -7.85
N LYS A 21 2.13 11.54 -9.16
CA LYS A 21 2.45 10.29 -9.88
C LYS A 21 3.92 9.91 -9.72
N ALA A 22 4.83 10.86 -9.97
CA ALA A 22 6.26 10.61 -9.85
C ALA A 22 6.66 10.27 -8.40
N GLN A 23 6.08 10.94 -7.41
CA GLN A 23 6.35 10.67 -6.00
C GLN A 23 5.90 9.26 -5.60
N PHE A 24 4.69 8.85 -5.99
CA PHE A 24 4.15 7.53 -5.65
C PHE A 24 4.94 6.39 -6.31
N THR A 25 5.43 6.58 -7.54
CA THR A 25 6.34 5.64 -8.22
C THR A 25 7.63 5.43 -7.43
N GLU A 26 8.13 6.48 -6.77
CA GLU A 26 9.31 6.44 -5.89
C GLU A 26 8.97 6.09 -4.43
N PHE A 27 7.74 5.61 -4.16
CA PHE A 27 7.23 5.29 -2.83
C PHE A 27 7.24 6.46 -1.84
N GLN A 28 7.12 7.68 -2.33
CA GLN A 28 7.02 8.90 -1.54
C GLN A 28 5.56 9.35 -1.43
N PHE A 29 5.04 9.38 -0.21
CA PHE A 29 3.63 9.68 0.06
C PHE A 29 3.51 10.83 1.08
N PRO A 30 3.51 12.09 0.63
CA PRO A 30 3.48 13.24 1.52
C PRO A 30 2.18 13.28 2.35
N ASN A 31 2.25 13.93 3.52
CA ASN A 31 1.14 14.04 4.48
C ASN A 31 0.12 15.09 4.02
N ASP A 32 -0.56 14.78 2.92
CA ASP A 32 -1.61 15.60 2.33
C ASP A 32 -2.96 14.85 2.38
N PRO A 33 -4.09 15.52 2.65
CA PRO A 33 -5.40 14.86 2.71
C PRO A 33 -5.77 14.07 1.45
N ILE A 34 -5.35 14.54 0.27
CA ILE A 34 -5.59 13.85 -1.00
C ILE A 34 -4.80 12.53 -1.10
N VAL A 35 -3.60 12.48 -0.51
CA VAL A 35 -2.76 11.28 -0.46
C VAL A 35 -3.36 10.27 0.52
N HIS A 36 -3.94 10.73 1.64
CA HIS A 36 -4.61 9.83 2.59
C HIS A 36 -5.79 9.11 1.94
N LYS A 37 -6.59 9.84 1.16
CA LYS A 37 -7.70 9.28 0.38
C LYS A 37 -7.23 8.29 -0.67
N TYR A 38 -6.17 8.64 -1.40
CA TYR A 38 -5.57 7.75 -2.38
C TYR A 38 -5.10 6.42 -1.75
N ILE A 39 -4.35 6.49 -0.65
CA ILE A 39 -3.85 5.28 0.05
C ILE A 39 -5.02 4.43 0.57
N LEU A 40 -6.03 5.05 1.17
CA LEU A 40 -7.23 4.34 1.60
C LEU A 40 -7.94 3.66 0.42
N CYS A 41 -8.12 4.36 -0.69
CA CYS A 41 -8.74 3.82 -1.89
C CYS A 41 -8.00 2.57 -2.37
N VAL A 42 -6.68 2.64 -2.54
CA VAL A 42 -5.89 1.50 -3.05
C VAL A 42 -6.01 0.30 -2.14
N ASN A 43 -5.91 0.49 -0.82
CA ASN A 43 -5.99 -0.62 0.13
C ASN A 43 -7.40 -1.21 0.24
N ARG A 44 -8.45 -0.44 -0.01
CA ARG A 44 -9.83 -0.96 -0.14
C ARG A 44 -10.04 -1.72 -1.44
N GLU A 45 -9.48 -1.24 -2.54
CA GLU A 45 -9.55 -1.90 -3.85
C GLU A 45 -8.84 -3.24 -3.86
N LEU A 46 -7.71 -3.33 -3.16
CA LEU A 46 -7.01 -4.58 -2.87
C LEU A 46 -7.73 -5.44 -1.81
N GLN A 47 -8.80 -4.91 -1.22
CA GLN A 47 -9.61 -5.54 -0.19
C GLN A 47 -8.76 -6.02 1.00
N ILE A 48 -7.80 -5.21 1.43
CA ILE A 48 -6.91 -5.46 2.58
C ILE A 48 -7.12 -4.42 3.70
N TRP A 49 -8.15 -3.58 3.59
CA TRP A 49 -8.49 -2.58 4.60
C TRP A 49 -9.98 -2.61 4.95
N ASP A 50 -10.29 -2.60 6.25
CA ASP A 50 -11.61 -2.39 6.83
C ASP A 50 -11.61 -1.15 7.76
N ASN A 51 -12.71 -0.39 7.79
CA ASN A 51 -12.78 0.84 8.60
C ASN A 51 -12.88 0.59 10.11
N ASN A 52 -13.23 -0.62 10.53
CA ASN A 52 -13.37 -0.98 11.93
C ASN A 52 -12.12 -1.70 12.45
N GLN A 53 -11.48 -2.50 11.60
CA GLN A 53 -10.34 -3.35 11.97
C GLN A 53 -8.99 -2.86 11.43
N GLY A 54 -8.99 -1.99 10.42
CA GLY A 54 -7.78 -1.54 9.74
C GLY A 54 -7.27 -2.57 8.72
N PHE A 55 -5.96 -2.79 8.67
CA PHE A 55 -5.37 -3.76 7.73
C PHE A 55 -5.76 -5.21 8.05
N ASP A 56 -6.16 -5.95 7.00
CA ASP A 56 -6.36 -7.40 7.04
C ASP A 56 -5.00 -8.10 6.99
N ILE A 57 -4.48 -8.40 8.17
CA ILE A 57 -3.13 -8.93 8.38
C ILE A 57 -2.99 -10.32 7.76
N GLU A 58 -4.02 -11.16 7.88
CA GLU A 58 -4.01 -12.52 7.33
C GLU A 58 -3.91 -12.48 5.80
N LYS A 59 -4.73 -11.63 5.16
CA LYS A 59 -4.70 -11.49 3.71
C LYS A 59 -3.37 -10.93 3.19
N ILE A 60 -2.76 -9.97 3.88
CA ILE A 60 -1.42 -9.48 3.52
C ILE A 60 -0.38 -10.58 3.67
N TYR A 61 -0.44 -11.36 4.76
CA TYR A 61 0.49 -12.47 4.96
C TYR A 61 0.37 -13.54 3.86
N GLN A 62 -0.84 -13.89 3.41
CA GLN A 62 -1.00 -14.85 2.31
C GLN A 62 -0.30 -14.39 1.02
N GLN A 63 -0.19 -13.08 0.76
CA GLN A 63 0.54 -12.56 -0.41
C GLN A 63 2.06 -12.77 -0.30
N TYR A 64 2.61 -12.75 0.91
CA TYR A 64 4.04 -12.90 1.17
C TYR A 64 4.43 -14.27 1.73
N LYS A 65 3.49 -15.22 1.73
CA LYS A 65 3.70 -16.57 2.21
C LYS A 65 4.91 -17.19 1.48
N GLY A 66 5.89 -17.64 2.25
CA GLY A 66 7.13 -18.22 1.74
C GLY A 66 8.31 -17.24 1.59
N ARG A 67 8.13 -15.93 1.82
CA ARG A 67 9.25 -14.97 1.95
C ARG A 67 9.79 -14.84 3.37
N ALA A 68 8.91 -14.98 4.35
CA ALA A 68 9.27 -14.98 5.76
C ALA A 68 8.23 -15.75 6.57
N ASN A 69 8.62 -16.07 7.80
CA ASN A 69 7.74 -16.72 8.75
C ASN A 69 6.64 -15.76 9.23
N GLU A 70 5.46 -16.30 9.43
CA GLU A 70 4.27 -15.60 9.94
C GLU A 70 4.56 -14.80 11.22
N GLU A 71 5.34 -15.40 12.12
CA GLU A 71 5.76 -14.84 13.41
C GLU A 71 6.55 -13.53 13.28
N VAL A 72 7.11 -13.23 12.10
CA VAL A 72 7.81 -11.97 11.81
C VAL A 72 6.88 -10.95 11.17
N VAL A 73 6.04 -11.38 10.24
CA VAL A 73 5.22 -10.49 9.40
C VAL A 73 4.00 -9.97 10.15
N LEU A 74 3.27 -10.85 10.84
CA LEU A 74 2.01 -10.46 11.50
C LEU A 74 2.22 -9.41 12.60
N PRO A 75 3.22 -9.52 13.51
CA PRO A 75 3.37 -8.55 14.58
C PRO A 75 3.72 -7.15 14.07
N ILE A 76 4.54 -7.06 13.01
CA ILE A 76 4.92 -5.77 12.41
C ILE A 76 3.69 -5.02 11.88
N ILE A 77 2.88 -5.70 11.06
CA ILE A 77 1.67 -5.10 10.47
C ILE A 77 0.66 -4.78 11.57
N SER A 78 0.46 -5.70 12.52
CA SER A 78 -0.45 -5.52 13.67
C SER A 78 -0.08 -4.27 14.47
N GLN A 79 1.20 -4.13 14.82
CA GLN A 79 1.71 -3.00 15.60
C GLN A 79 1.47 -1.68 14.87
N CYS A 80 1.88 -1.58 13.60
CA CYS A 80 1.64 -0.40 12.78
C CYS A 80 0.15 -0.03 12.67
N ASN A 81 -0.71 -1.05 12.54
CA ASN A 81 -2.15 -0.86 12.46
C ASN A 81 -2.75 -0.35 13.78
N GLN A 82 -2.33 -0.90 14.92
CA GLN A 82 -2.81 -0.46 16.24
C GLN A 82 -2.29 0.93 16.63
N ASP A 83 -1.01 1.21 16.41
CA ASP A 83 -0.39 2.50 16.78
C ASP A 83 -0.98 3.67 16.00
N ALA A 84 -1.39 3.43 14.76
CA ALA A 84 -2.02 4.41 13.91
C ALA A 84 -3.54 4.57 14.17
N LYS A 85 -4.15 3.74 15.03
CA LYS A 85 -5.61 3.66 15.17
C LYS A 85 -6.23 4.95 15.66
N GLN A 86 -7.23 5.42 14.94
CA GLN A 86 -7.95 6.66 15.25
C GLN A 86 -9.29 6.74 14.49
N ARG A 87 -10.13 7.70 14.89
CA ARG A 87 -11.48 7.89 14.32
C ARG A 87 -11.47 8.25 12.83
N ASN A 88 -10.50 9.03 12.37
CA ASN A 88 -10.36 9.36 10.96
C ASN A 88 -9.67 8.19 10.24
N TYR A 89 -10.46 7.37 9.54
CA TYR A 89 -10.00 6.17 8.85
C TYR A 89 -9.04 6.46 7.68
N GLU A 90 -9.13 7.62 7.01
CA GLU A 90 -8.20 8.00 5.94
C GLU A 90 -6.80 8.18 6.51
N LEU A 91 -6.70 8.94 7.60
CA LEU A 91 -5.43 9.20 8.27
C LEU A 91 -4.93 7.98 9.08
N TRP A 92 -5.83 7.11 9.57
CA TRP A 92 -5.45 5.82 10.16
C TRP A 92 -4.77 4.93 9.12
N CYS A 93 -5.44 4.70 7.97
CA CYS A 93 -4.91 3.88 6.89
C CYS A 93 -3.58 4.42 6.38
N TYR A 94 -3.50 5.74 6.16
CA TYR A 94 -2.27 6.40 5.73
C TYR A 94 -1.10 6.17 6.70
N LYS A 95 -1.30 6.43 8.00
CA LYS A 95 -0.22 6.28 8.99
C LYS A 95 0.22 4.83 9.14
N ALA A 96 -0.73 3.90 9.19
CA ALA A 96 -0.43 2.47 9.26
C ALA A 96 0.34 2.00 8.01
N PHE A 97 -0.08 2.46 6.83
CA PHE A 97 0.58 2.16 5.56
C PHE A 97 2.03 2.65 5.56
N LEU A 98 2.29 3.90 5.97
CA LEU A 98 3.66 4.41 6.04
C LEU A 98 4.53 3.68 7.04
N CYS A 99 3.98 3.33 8.21
CA CYS A 99 4.68 2.50 9.19
C CYS A 99 5.08 1.15 8.58
N ILE A 100 4.17 0.46 7.89
CA ILE A 100 4.46 -0.82 7.22
C ILE A 100 5.49 -0.63 6.10
N LEU A 101 5.37 0.45 5.33
CA LEU A 101 6.26 0.77 4.20
C LEU A 101 7.71 1.02 4.63
N ASP A 102 7.93 1.42 5.89
CA ASP A 102 9.25 1.64 6.50
C ASP A 102 9.83 0.37 7.15
N THR A 103 9.14 -0.77 7.02
CA THR A 103 9.58 -2.06 7.58
C THR A 103 10.11 -2.99 6.48
N GLN A 104 10.62 -4.15 6.89
CA GLN A 104 11.01 -5.23 5.96
C GLN A 104 9.87 -5.69 5.04
N VAL A 105 8.62 -5.65 5.51
CA VAL A 105 7.43 -5.96 4.69
C VAL A 105 7.26 -4.92 3.58
N GLY A 106 7.47 -3.65 3.92
CA GLY A 106 7.48 -2.54 2.98
C GLY A 106 8.55 -2.67 1.91
N GLU A 107 9.75 -3.13 2.26
CA GLU A 107 10.82 -3.38 1.28
C GLU A 107 10.45 -4.48 0.28
N TRP A 108 9.86 -5.60 0.72
CA TRP A 108 9.40 -6.63 -0.19
C TRP A 108 8.32 -6.14 -1.15
N PHE A 109 7.39 -5.31 -0.65
CA PHE A 109 6.40 -4.65 -1.48
C PHE A 109 7.06 -3.75 -2.55
N LYS A 110 8.02 -2.91 -2.15
CA LYS A 110 8.76 -2.03 -3.08
C LYS A 110 9.50 -2.83 -4.15
N GLU A 111 10.15 -3.92 -3.77
CA GLU A 111 10.82 -4.82 -4.70
C GLU A 111 9.85 -5.41 -5.73
N ASP A 112 8.67 -5.87 -5.31
CA ASP A 112 7.67 -6.45 -6.21
C ASP A 112 7.09 -5.46 -7.19
N VAL A 113 6.80 -4.25 -6.71
CA VAL A 113 6.35 -3.14 -7.55
C VAL A 113 7.42 -2.80 -8.59
N ARG A 114 8.69 -2.67 -8.19
CA ARG A 114 9.81 -2.41 -9.12
C ARG A 114 9.98 -3.52 -10.15
N ARG A 115 9.96 -4.80 -9.72
CA ARG A 115 10.06 -5.96 -10.62
C ARG A 115 8.94 -5.97 -11.66
N GLN A 116 7.72 -5.65 -11.24
CA GLN A 116 6.57 -5.57 -12.15
C GLN A 116 6.71 -4.38 -13.13
N GLN A 117 7.13 -3.20 -12.66
CA GLN A 117 7.40 -2.05 -13.53
C GLN A 117 8.41 -2.41 -14.62
N THR A 118 9.53 -3.04 -14.26
CA THR A 118 10.54 -3.46 -15.23
C THR A 118 9.95 -4.43 -16.26
N ARG A 119 9.14 -5.41 -15.84
CA ARG A 119 8.49 -6.37 -16.75
C ARG A 119 7.50 -5.70 -17.72
N THR A 120 6.70 -4.75 -17.25
CA THR A 120 5.78 -4.00 -18.11
C THR A 120 6.53 -3.16 -19.14
N LEU A 121 7.65 -2.53 -18.74
CA LEU A 121 8.49 -1.76 -19.66
C LEU A 121 9.17 -2.65 -20.71
N THR A 122 9.68 -3.83 -20.34
CA THR A 122 10.30 -4.75 -21.31
C THR A 122 9.30 -5.35 -22.28
N ASN A 123 8.07 -5.63 -21.84
CA ASN A 123 7.02 -6.22 -22.68
C ASN A 123 6.29 -5.20 -23.57
N GLY A 124 6.36 -3.90 -23.25
CA GLY A 124 5.80 -2.82 -24.08
C GLY A 124 6.71 -2.34 -25.22
N HIS A 125 7.89 -2.98 -25.38
CA HIS A 125 8.85 -2.70 -26.45
C HIS A 125 8.91 -3.82 -27.52
N GLN A 126 7.88 -4.67 -27.60
CA GLN A 126 7.67 -5.61 -28.70
C GLN A 126 6.49 -5.20 -29.58
#